data_AF-A0A3D1DDW4-F1
#
_entry.id   AF-A0A3D1DDW4-F1
#
_cell.length_a   1.000
_cell.length_b   1.000
_cell.length_c   1.000
_cell.angle_alpha   90.00
_cell.angle_beta   90.00
_cell.angle_gamma   90.00
#
_symmetry.space_group_name_H-M   'P 1'
#
loop_
_entity.id
_entity.type
_entity.pdbx_description
1 polymer ?
#
loop_
_entity_poly.entity_id
_entity_poly.type
_entity_poly.pdbx_seq_one_letter_code
_entity_poly.pdbx_strand_id
1 'polypeptide(L)'
;MLTGSPPFPNGTLTDKITAHATQPPPDPRELNPDVPEAMVAVLDRMMAKSPDQRHQSIAELLDDIATDTLITPDVSNSVLAGLAESSGEFRLEDKGQDQPTGSLVITCAHCGRAYKISSGLVGKRLKCRDCGKAIEAQAQ
;
A
#
# COMPACT_ATOMS: atom_id res chain seq x y z
N MET A 1 -17.87 -2.88 -2.03
CA MET A 1 -18.23 -3.58 -0.77
C MET A 1 -17.10 -4.55 -0.44
N LEU A 2 -16.63 -4.60 0.81
CA LEU A 2 -15.38 -5.31 1.16
C LEU A 2 -15.55 -6.83 1.31
N THR A 3 -16.52 -7.28 2.11
CA THR A 3 -16.72 -8.72 2.43
C THR A 3 -17.99 -9.31 1.80
N GLY A 4 -18.87 -8.47 1.24
CA GLY A 4 -20.16 -8.89 0.68
C GLY A 4 -21.20 -9.36 1.72
N SER A 5 -20.87 -9.36 3.01
CA SER A 5 -21.73 -9.77 4.13
C SER A 5 -21.66 -8.77 5.29
N PRO A 6 -22.73 -8.59 6.08
CA PRO A 6 -22.68 -7.75 7.27
C PRO A 6 -21.80 -8.38 8.36
N PRO A 7 -21.28 -7.59 9.33
CA PRO A 7 -20.35 -8.08 10.36
C PRO A 7 -20.96 -9.12 11.30
N PHE A 8 -22.25 -9.01 11.65
CA PHE A 8 -22.93 -10.00 12.51
C PHE A 8 -24.11 -10.64 11.75
N PRO A 9 -23.84 -11.60 10.84
CA PRO A 9 -24.88 -12.15 9.97
C PRO A 9 -25.80 -13.15 10.70
N ASN A 10 -25.27 -13.84 11.70
CA ASN A 10 -25.91 -14.98 12.37
C ASN A 10 -26.77 -14.56 13.57
N GLY A 11 -27.63 -15.48 14.03
CA GLY A 11 -28.46 -15.31 15.23
C GLY A 11 -29.77 -14.56 15.02
N THR A 12 -30.51 -14.41 16.11
CA THR A 12 -31.77 -13.65 16.17
C THR A 12 -31.51 -12.13 16.14
N LEU A 13 -32.58 -11.34 16.03
CA LEU A 13 -32.47 -9.87 16.09
C LEU A 13 -31.80 -9.40 17.40
N THR A 14 -32.19 -9.99 18.54
CA THR A 14 -31.63 -9.66 19.85
C THR A 14 -30.14 -10.01 19.94
N ASP A 15 -29.73 -11.12 19.34
CA ASP A 15 -28.31 -11.53 19.29
C ASP A 15 -27.48 -10.50 18.50
N LYS A 16 -28.01 -10.00 17.38
CA LYS A 16 -27.33 -8.98 16.56
C LYS A 16 -27.19 -7.65 17.30
N ILE A 17 -28.23 -7.20 17.99
CA ILE A 17 -28.18 -5.98 18.82
C ILE A 17 -27.11 -6.13 19.91
N THR A 18 -27.12 -7.28 20.59
CA THR A 18 -26.13 -7.58 21.64
C THR A 18 -24.71 -7.64 21.07
N ALA A 19 -24.51 -8.27 19.91
CA ALA A 19 -23.23 -8.35 19.24
C ALA A 19 -22.71 -6.95 18.85
N HIS A 20 -23.55 -6.12 18.26
CA HIS A 20 -23.18 -4.74 17.94
C HIS A 20 -22.84 -3.92 19.19
N ALA A 21 -23.47 -4.18 20.34
CA ALA A 21 -23.19 -3.48 21.59
C ALA A 21 -21.91 -3.96 22.29
N THR A 22 -21.58 -5.25 22.21
CA THR A 22 -20.61 -5.87 23.14
C THR A 22 -19.44 -6.57 22.46
N GLN A 23 -19.63 -7.12 21.26
CA GLN A 23 -18.59 -7.90 20.59
C GLN A 23 -17.66 -6.99 19.79
N PRO A 24 -16.35 -7.26 19.78
CA PRO A 24 -15.46 -6.57 18.86
C PRO A 24 -15.91 -6.81 17.41
N PRO A 25 -15.65 -5.86 16.50
CA PRO A 25 -15.91 -6.08 15.08
C PRO A 25 -15.10 -7.27 14.58
N PRO A 26 -15.68 -8.14 13.73
CA PRO A 26 -14.91 -9.22 13.10
C PRO A 26 -13.92 -8.66 12.08
N ASP A 27 -12.76 -9.30 11.95
CA ASP A 27 -11.76 -8.91 10.96
C ASP A 27 -12.26 -9.26 9.55
N PRO A 28 -12.45 -8.29 8.65
CA PRO A 28 -12.92 -8.56 7.29
C PRO A 28 -11.95 -9.43 6.47
N ARG A 29 -10.67 -9.51 6.86
CA ARG A 29 -9.66 -10.32 6.17
C ARG A 29 -9.88 -11.82 6.29
N GLU A 30 -10.67 -12.25 7.28
CA GLU A 30 -11.10 -13.64 7.37
C GLU A 30 -11.98 -14.07 6.19
N LEU A 31 -12.72 -13.12 5.61
CA LEU A 31 -13.58 -13.33 4.44
C LEU A 31 -12.96 -12.81 3.13
N ASN A 32 -12.17 -11.75 3.19
CA ASN A 32 -11.49 -11.16 2.05
C ASN A 32 -10.04 -10.77 2.41
N PRO A 33 -9.05 -11.65 2.18
CA PRO A 33 -7.65 -11.40 2.51
C PRO A 33 -7.01 -10.20 1.79
N ASP A 34 -7.59 -9.74 0.68
CA ASP A 34 -7.06 -8.60 -0.09
C ASP A 34 -7.35 -7.25 0.58
N VAL A 35 -8.11 -7.23 1.69
CA VAL A 35 -8.38 -6.01 2.45
C VAL A 35 -7.09 -5.53 3.14
N PRO A 36 -6.61 -4.29 2.85
CA PRO A 36 -5.42 -3.75 3.49
C PRO A 36 -5.56 -3.62 5.00
N GLU A 37 -4.47 -3.79 5.74
CA GLU A 37 -4.45 -3.61 7.21
C GLU A 37 -4.92 -2.21 7.62
N ALA A 38 -4.49 -1.18 6.89
CA ALA A 38 -4.92 0.19 7.15
C ALA A 38 -6.45 0.34 7.00
N MET A 39 -7.11 -0.42 6.11
CA MET A 39 -8.57 -0.41 5.99
C MET A 39 -9.25 -1.06 7.21
N VAL A 40 -8.65 -2.10 7.76
CA VAL A 40 -9.13 -2.74 9.00
C VAL A 40 -9.09 -1.74 10.15
N ALA A 41 -8.01 -0.98 10.30
CA ALA A 41 -7.90 0.05 11.33
C ALA A 41 -8.99 1.13 11.22
N VAL A 42 -9.31 1.58 10.00
CA VAL A 42 -10.42 2.52 9.76
C VAL A 42 -11.76 1.90 10.19
N LEU A 43 -12.02 0.65 9.79
CA LEU A 43 -13.26 -0.07 10.13
C LEU A 43 -13.42 -0.28 11.64
N ASP A 44 -12.35 -0.64 12.33
CA ASP A 44 -12.34 -0.81 13.78
C ASP A 44 -12.71 0.49 14.49
N ARG A 45 -12.13 1.60 14.03
CA ARG A 45 -12.45 2.93 14.56
C ARG A 45 -13.90 3.33 14.29
N MET A 46 -14.42 3.09 13.07
CA MET A 46 -15.83 3.35 12.73
C MET A 46 -16.80 2.55 13.59
N MET A 47 -16.45 1.31 13.93
CA MET A 47 -17.28 0.38 14.70
C MET A 47 -16.97 0.34 16.20
N ALA A 48 -16.14 1.27 16.69
CA ALA A 48 -15.81 1.39 18.10
C ALA A 48 -17.08 1.53 18.96
N LYS A 49 -17.11 0.89 20.13
CA LYS A 49 -18.30 0.92 21.00
C LYS A 49 -18.50 2.27 21.65
N SER A 50 -17.40 2.89 22.07
CA SER A 50 -17.38 4.24 22.61
C SER A 50 -17.51 5.27 21.47
N PRO A 51 -18.53 6.15 21.47
CA PRO A 51 -18.69 7.16 20.41
C PRO A 51 -17.50 8.12 20.29
N ASP A 52 -16.84 8.43 21.40
CA ASP A 52 -15.63 9.25 21.50
C ASP A 52 -14.41 8.64 20.81
N GLN A 53 -14.40 7.32 20.61
CA GLN A 53 -13.32 6.63 19.89
C GLN A 53 -13.55 6.58 18.37
N ARG A 54 -14.75 6.92 17.90
CA ARG A 54 -15.08 6.98 16.47
C ARG A 54 -14.55 8.25 15.84
N HIS A 55 -14.61 8.30 14.51
CA HIS A 55 -14.51 9.55 13.77
C HIS A 55 -15.64 10.49 14.20
N GLN A 56 -15.28 11.68 14.66
CA GLN A 56 -16.23 12.67 15.19
C GLN A 56 -16.97 13.42 14.08
N SER A 57 -16.47 13.32 12.84
CA SER A 57 -17.10 13.92 11.67
C SER A 57 -16.90 13.06 10.42
N ILE A 58 -17.76 13.29 9.42
CA ILE A 58 -17.61 12.66 8.10
C ILE A 58 -16.31 13.12 7.43
N ALA A 59 -15.90 14.38 7.61
CA ALA A 59 -14.66 14.90 7.05
C ALA A 59 -13.44 14.12 7.57
N GLU A 60 -13.39 13.87 8.88
CA GLU A 60 -12.32 13.07 9.49
C GLU A 60 -12.27 11.64 8.93
N LEU A 61 -13.43 11.01 8.71
CA LEU A 61 -13.51 9.70 8.09
C LEU A 61 -13.00 9.73 6.64
N LEU A 62 -13.38 10.76 5.87
CA LEU A 62 -12.95 10.91 4.48
C LEU A 62 -11.44 11.14 4.38
N ASP A 63 -10.86 11.92 5.28
CA ASP A 63 -9.41 12.14 5.34
C ASP A 63 -8.67 10.82 5.63
N ASP A 64 -9.17 10.02 6.57
CA ASP A 64 -8.61 8.71 6.90
C ASP A 64 -8.68 7.76 5.70
N ILE A 65 -9.83 7.72 5.01
CA ILE A 65 -10.05 6.90 3.80
C ILE A 65 -9.23 7.38 2.60
N ALA A 66 -8.96 8.69 2.48
CA ALA A 66 -8.21 9.25 1.35
C ALA A 66 -6.70 8.98 1.44
N THR A 67 -6.21 8.39 2.54
CA THR A 67 -4.80 8.09 2.72
C THR A 67 -4.32 7.07 1.68
N ASP A 68 -3.19 7.37 1.02
CA ASP A 68 -2.56 6.52 -0.01
C ASP A 68 -2.25 5.09 0.48
N THR A 69 -2.20 4.86 1.80
CA THR A 69 -1.96 3.55 2.42
C THR A 69 -3.11 2.55 2.27
N LEU A 70 -4.32 3.02 1.91
CA LEU A 70 -5.48 2.16 1.65
C LEU A 70 -5.53 1.64 0.21
N ILE A 71 -4.73 2.23 -0.68
CA ILE A 71 -4.43 1.67 -1.98
C ILE A 71 -3.22 0.80 -1.74
N THR A 72 -3.35 -0.53 -1.78
CA THR A 72 -2.20 -1.43 -1.65
C THR A 72 -1.04 -0.90 -2.50
N PRO A 73 0.07 -0.42 -1.91
CA PRO A 73 1.28 -0.36 -2.68
C PRO A 73 1.58 -1.82 -2.98
N ASP A 74 1.55 -2.19 -4.26
CA ASP A 74 2.26 -3.34 -4.77
C ASP A 74 3.59 -3.40 -4.00
N VAL A 75 3.69 -4.31 -3.02
CA VAL A 75 4.94 -4.53 -2.30
C VAL A 75 5.79 -5.19 -3.35
N SER A 76 6.45 -4.37 -4.18
CA SER A 76 7.17 -4.84 -5.35
C SER A 76 8.12 -5.92 -4.87
N ASN A 77 8.13 -7.06 -5.56
CA ASN A 77 8.89 -8.27 -5.21
C ASN A 77 10.36 -7.99 -4.82
N SER A 78 10.93 -6.85 -5.19
CA SER A 78 12.23 -6.36 -4.72
C SER A 78 12.34 -6.17 -3.20
N VAL A 79 11.27 -5.76 -2.52
CA VAL A 79 11.28 -5.58 -1.05
C VAL A 79 11.19 -6.93 -0.34
N LEU A 80 10.39 -7.87 -0.87
CA LEU A 80 10.33 -9.25 -0.38
C LEU A 80 11.65 -10.02 -0.64
N ALA A 81 12.29 -9.78 -1.79
CA ALA A 81 13.59 -10.37 -2.11
C ALA A 81 14.68 -9.96 -1.10
N GLY A 82 14.72 -8.68 -0.70
CA GLY A 82 15.71 -8.18 0.26
C GLY A 82 15.56 -8.72 1.69
N LEU A 83 14.38 -9.25 2.06
CA LEU A 83 14.14 -9.82 3.39
C LEU A 83 14.43 -11.32 3.45
N ALA A 84 14.28 -12.03 2.32
CA ALA A 84 14.62 -13.46 2.21
C ALA A 84 16.13 -13.70 2.35
N GLU A 85 16.96 -12.71 2.07
CA GLU A 85 18.43 -12.79 2.17
C GLU A 85 18.95 -12.66 3.63
N SER A 86 18.09 -12.31 4.60
CA SER A 86 18.54 -12.00 5.97
C SER A 86 18.33 -13.12 7.01
N SER A 87 17.75 -14.26 6.63
CA SER A 87 17.51 -15.37 7.55
C SER A 87 18.44 -16.56 7.26
N GLY A 88 19.72 -16.38 7.60
CA GLY A 88 20.59 -17.45 8.09
C GLY A 88 21.11 -18.49 7.09
N GLU A 89 22.27 -18.23 6.52
CA GLU A 89 23.32 -19.26 6.48
C GLU A 89 24.70 -18.59 6.60
N PHE A 90 25.34 -18.83 7.75
CA PHE A 90 26.76 -18.53 7.95
C PHE A 90 27.56 -19.49 7.08
N ARG A 91 28.08 -19.02 5.95
CA ARG A 91 29.21 -19.68 5.27
C ARG A 91 30.12 -18.66 4.61
N LEU A 92 31.38 -18.70 5.02
CA LEU A 92 32.48 -17.95 4.44
C LEU A 92 32.72 -18.40 2.98
N GLU A 93 32.95 -17.44 2.08
CA GLU A 93 34.15 -17.27 1.24
C GLU A 93 33.87 -16.45 -0.04
N ASP A 94 34.56 -15.30 -0.10
CA ASP A 94 35.25 -14.65 -1.23
C ASP A 94 34.60 -14.61 -2.64
N LYS A 95 34.08 -13.42 -3.02
CA LYS A 95 34.62 -12.60 -4.13
C LYS A 95 33.77 -11.35 -4.34
N GLY A 96 34.45 -10.20 -4.34
CA GLY A 96 33.83 -8.92 -4.61
C GLY A 96 33.30 -8.80 -6.03
N GLN A 97 32.25 -7.99 -6.16
CA GLN A 97 32.04 -7.14 -7.33
C GLN A 97 31.25 -5.90 -6.93
N ASP A 98 32.02 -4.82 -6.87
CA ASP A 98 31.66 -3.41 -6.89
C ASP A 98 30.67 -3.13 -8.05
N GLN A 99 29.50 -2.54 -7.76
CA GLN A 99 28.70 -1.88 -8.80
C GLN A 99 27.99 -0.65 -8.21
N PRO A 100 28.45 0.57 -8.49
CA PRO A 100 27.70 1.77 -8.20
C PRO A 100 26.53 1.87 -9.18
N THR A 101 25.31 1.60 -8.72
CA THR A 101 24.08 1.87 -9.48
C THR A 101 23.83 3.37 -9.51
N GLY A 102 24.53 4.06 -10.41
CA GLY A 102 24.31 5.47 -10.71
C GLY A 102 22.88 5.67 -11.22
N SER A 103 22.05 6.33 -10.42
CA SER A 103 20.71 6.77 -10.78
C SER A 103 20.75 8.21 -11.28
N LEU A 104 20.17 8.49 -12.44
CA LEU A 104 20.11 9.80 -13.05
C LEU A 104 18.68 10.34 -13.00
N VAL A 105 18.52 11.65 -12.80
CA VAL A 105 17.22 12.33 -12.86
C VAL A 105 17.03 12.89 -14.26
N ILE A 106 15.94 12.51 -14.93
CA ILE A 106 15.53 13.08 -16.23
C ILE A 106 14.20 13.80 -16.09
N THR A 107 14.01 14.87 -16.87
CA THR A 107 12.78 15.68 -16.83
C THR A 107 12.04 15.58 -18.15
N CYS A 108 10.72 15.36 -18.10
CA CYS A 108 9.89 15.31 -19.30
C CYS A 108 9.74 16.73 -19.89
N ALA A 109 10.17 16.93 -21.14
CA ALA A 109 10.02 18.19 -21.86
C ALA A 109 8.56 18.60 -22.14
N HIS A 110 7.59 17.69 -21.97
CA HIS A 110 6.17 17.96 -22.25
C HIS A 110 5.33 18.27 -21.00
N CYS A 111 5.66 17.67 -19.85
CA CYS A 111 4.90 17.87 -18.62
C CYS A 111 5.75 18.36 -17.44
N GLY A 112 7.06 18.56 -17.64
CA GLY A 112 7.97 19.09 -16.63
C GLY A 112 8.30 18.16 -15.47
N ARG A 113 7.80 16.91 -15.47
CA ARG A 113 8.00 16.00 -14.35
C ARG A 113 9.36 15.31 -14.40
N ALA A 114 10.05 15.28 -13.26
CA ALA A 114 11.32 14.62 -13.08
C ALA A 114 11.13 13.15 -12.64
N TYR A 115 11.94 12.25 -13.19
CA TYR A 115 11.95 10.83 -12.87
C TYR A 115 13.37 10.34 -12.69
N LYS A 116 13.55 9.46 -11.71
CA LYS A 116 14.82 8.79 -11.43
C LYS A 116 14.88 7.51 -12.25
N ILE A 117 15.83 7.44 -13.17
CA ILE A 117 16.07 6.27 -14.03
C ILE A 117 17.46 5.70 -13.78
N SER A 118 17.64 4.40 -14.05
CA SER A 118 18.97 3.78 -14.04
C SER A 118 19.82 4.34 -15.19
N SER A 119 21.10 4.62 -14.94
CA SER A 119 22.07 5.06 -15.96
C SER A 119 22.15 4.15 -17.20
N GLY A 120 21.80 2.87 -17.09
CA GLY A 120 21.72 1.94 -18.24
C GLY A 120 20.59 2.24 -19.24
N LEU A 121 19.74 3.22 -18.96
CA LEU A 121 18.66 3.67 -19.85
C LEU A 121 19.00 4.98 -20.59
N VAL A 122 20.20 5.55 -20.39
CA VAL A 122 20.68 6.73 -21.12
C VAL A 122 20.71 6.46 -22.62
N GLY A 123 20.19 7.39 -23.42
CA GLY A 123 20.07 7.27 -24.88
C GLY A 123 18.89 6.43 -25.38
N LYS A 124 18.07 5.84 -24.50
CA LYS A 124 16.85 5.11 -24.90
C LYS A 124 15.63 6.04 -24.88
N ARG A 125 14.67 5.75 -25.78
CA ARG A 125 13.35 6.40 -25.82
C ARG A 125 12.45 5.75 -24.76
N LEU A 126 12.16 6.49 -23.71
CA LEU A 126 11.26 6.07 -22.64
C LEU A 126 9.88 6.71 -22.85
N LYS A 127 8.83 6.10 -22.32
CA LYS A 127 7.49 6.69 -22.33
C LYS A 127 7.25 7.39 -20.99
N CYS A 128 6.88 8.66 -21.02
CA CYS A 128 6.50 9.40 -19.82
C CYS A 128 5.26 8.75 -19.18
N ARG A 129 5.32 8.44 -17.88
CA ARG A 129 4.20 7.82 -17.16
C ARG A 129 2.99 8.74 -17.03
N ASP A 130 3.22 10.05 -17.01
CA ASP A 130 2.16 11.05 -16.82
C ASP A 130 1.53 11.55 -18.13
N CYS A 131 2.32 11.91 -19.13
CA CYS A 131 1.77 12.46 -20.39
C CYS A 131 1.77 11.46 -21.55
N GLY A 132 2.33 10.26 -21.35
CA GLY A 132 2.37 9.20 -22.36
C GLY A 132 3.29 9.47 -23.56
N LYS A 133 3.97 10.63 -23.62
CA LYS A 133 4.86 10.99 -24.72
C LYS A 133 6.25 10.39 -24.58
N ALA A 134 6.90 10.17 -25.72
CA ALA A 134 8.28 9.69 -25.75
C ALA A 134 9.22 10.79 -25.21
N ILE A 135 10.07 10.41 -24.26
CA ILE A 135 11.13 11.22 -23.68
C ILE A 135 12.46 10.52 -23.97
N GLU A 136 13.47 11.29 -24.36
CA GLU A 136 14.82 10.77 -24.51
C GLU A 136 15.55 10.91 -23.18
N ALA A 137 16.15 9.82 -22.73
CA ALA A 137 17.00 9.82 -21.54
C ALA A 137 18.34 10.51 -21.86
N GLN A 138 18.33 11.84 -21.85
CA GLN A 138 19.54 12.65 -21.96
C GLN A 138 20.02 12.98 -20.54
N ALA A 139 21.30 12.73 -20.26
CA ALA A 139 21.95 13.25 -19.07
C ALA A 139 22.08 14.77 -19.21
N GLN A 140 21.59 15.52 -18.22
CA GLN A 140 21.91 16.93 -18.05
C GLN A 140 23.27 17.07 -17.40
#